data_AF-A0A369RVB1-F1
#
_entry.id   AF-A0A369RVB1-F1
#
_cell.length_a   1.000
_cell.length_b   1.000
_cell.length_c   1.000
_cell.angle_alpha   90.00
_cell.angle_beta   90.00
_cell.angle_gamma   90.00
#
_symmetry.space_group_name_H-M   'P 1'
#
loop_
_entity.id
_entity.type
_entity.pdbx_description
1 polymer ?
#
loop_
_entity_poly.entity_id
_entity_poly.type
_entity_poly.pdbx_seq_one_letter_code
_entity_poly.pdbx_strand_id
1 'polypeptide(L)'
;MVSQAKRKQFLPFHRFFGAAAYLTSLVSVSTGAFDHLVLFYQNYSDIGLAPRMGNTMAILVIIVGFLAGYLLVNRSFKSSPPKPPTYNPGVF
;
A
#
# COMPACT_ATOMS: atom_id res chain seq x y z
N MET A 1 -18.62 5.93 -22.96
CA MET A 1 -18.73 4.76 -22.05
C MET A 1 -17.57 3.81 -22.32
N VAL A 2 -16.73 3.49 -21.31
CA VAL A 2 -15.66 2.49 -21.48
C VAL A 2 -16.31 1.10 -21.50
N SER A 3 -16.11 0.32 -22.57
CA SER A 3 -16.69 -1.01 -22.65
C SER A 3 -16.13 -1.92 -21.55
N GLN A 4 -16.96 -2.84 -21.04
CA GLN A 4 -16.56 -3.81 -20.02
C GLN A 4 -15.35 -4.66 -20.47
N ALA A 5 -15.21 -4.89 -21.77
CA ALA A 5 -14.07 -5.60 -22.36
C ALA A 5 -12.75 -4.81 -22.18
N LYS A 6 -12.78 -3.48 -22.41
CA LYS A 6 -11.60 -2.63 -22.14
C LYS A 6 -11.24 -2.62 -20.66
N ARG A 7 -12.22 -2.52 -19.76
CA ARG A 7 -11.99 -2.58 -18.30
C ARG A 7 -11.30 -3.89 -17.87
N LYS A 8 -11.73 -5.03 -18.41
CA LYS A 8 -11.09 -6.34 -18.14
C LYS A 8 -9.63 -6.39 -18.58
N GLN A 9 -9.28 -5.77 -19.70
CA GLN A 9 -7.90 -5.71 -20.18
C GLN A 9 -6.99 -4.80 -19.34
N PHE A 10 -7.51 -3.68 -18.83
CA PHE A 10 -6.72 -2.73 -18.01
C PHE A 10 -6.59 -3.15 -16.53
N LEU A 11 -7.52 -3.94 -16.00
CA LEU A 11 -7.49 -4.44 -14.61
C LEU A 11 -6.18 -5.12 -14.18
N PRO A 12 -5.55 -6.03 -14.95
CA PRO A 12 -4.26 -6.61 -14.57
C PRO A 12 -3.12 -5.57 -14.53
N PHE A 13 -3.07 -4.67 -15.51
CA PHE A 13 -2.07 -3.59 -15.53
C PHE A 13 -2.22 -2.64 -14.34
N HIS A 14 -3.46 -2.21 -14.05
CA HIS A 14 -3.72 -1.35 -12.90
C HIS A 14 -3.30 -2.01 -11.57
N ARG A 15 -3.57 -3.31 -11.40
CA ARG A 15 -3.11 -4.05 -10.22
C ARG A 15 -1.59 -4.13 -10.12
N PHE A 16 -0.91 -4.39 -11.24
CA PHE A 16 0.55 -4.45 -11.28
C PHE A 16 1.17 -3.09 -10.95
N PHE A 17 0.76 -2.02 -11.64
CA PHE A 17 1.26 -0.67 -11.40
C PHE A 17 0.93 -0.18 -9.99
N GLY A 18 -0.26 -0.48 -9.48
CA GLY A 18 -0.63 -0.15 -8.10
C GLY A 18 0.28 -0.84 -7.08
N ALA A 19 0.57 -2.13 -7.26
CA ALA A 19 1.49 -2.86 -6.39
C ALA A 19 2.93 -2.34 -6.49
N ALA A 20 3.41 -2.03 -7.70
CA ALA A 20 4.73 -1.47 -7.92
C ALA A 20 4.88 -0.09 -7.26
N ALA A 21 3.91 0.80 -7.49
CA ALA A 21 3.86 2.14 -6.88
C ALA A 21 3.84 2.05 -5.34
N TYR A 22 3.09 1.08 -4.80
CA TYR A 22 3.04 0.81 -3.37
C TYR A 22 4.43 0.41 -2.82
N LEU A 23 5.10 -0.55 -3.45
CA LEU A 23 6.45 -0.98 -3.05
C LEU A 23 7.46 0.18 -3.12
N THR A 24 7.43 0.98 -4.19
CA THR A 24 8.31 2.16 -4.29
C THR A 24 8.04 3.18 -3.21
N SER A 25 6.77 3.35 -2.79
CA SER A 25 6.42 4.27 -1.70
C SER A 25 6.94 3.78 -0.35
N LEU A 26 6.89 2.47 -0.08
CA LEU A 26 7.47 1.88 1.14
C LEU A 26 8.98 2.06 1.21
N VAL A 27 9.69 1.81 0.10
CA VAL A 27 11.14 2.06 0.02
C VAL A 27 11.43 3.54 0.27
N SER A 28 10.69 4.44 -0.39
CA SER A 28 10.88 5.90 -0.25
C SER A 28 10.69 6.38 1.19
N VAL A 29 9.64 5.92 1.89
CA VAL A 29 9.41 6.24 3.31
C VAL A 29 10.53 5.70 4.19
N SER A 30 11.00 4.48 3.92
CA SER A 30 12.09 3.86 4.68
C SER A 30 13.40 4.63 4.51
N THR A 31 13.73 5.02 3.28
CA THR A 31 14.91 5.86 2.97
C THR A 31 14.79 7.23 3.62
N GLY A 32 13.64 7.90 3.51
CA GLY A 32 13.43 9.22 4.12
C GLY A 32 13.54 9.20 5.65
N ALA A 33 13.03 8.15 6.30
CA ALA A 33 13.22 7.95 7.73
C ALA A 33 14.70 7.79 8.10
N PHE A 34 15.44 6.99 7.31
CA PHE A 34 16.87 6.78 7.52
C PHE A 34 17.69 8.05 7.29
N ASP A 35 17.42 8.80 6.22
CA ASP A 35 18.09 10.07 5.92
C ASP A 35 17.87 11.09 7.04
N HIS A 36 16.64 11.21 7.55
CA HIS A 36 16.34 12.08 8.67
C HIS A 36 17.15 11.68 9.92
N LEU A 37 17.30 10.39 10.17
CA LEU A 37 18.04 9.85 11.30
C LEU A 37 19.55 10.06 11.18
N VAL A 38 20.13 9.86 10.00
CA VAL A 38 21.57 10.00 9.75
C VAL A 38 22.00 11.48 9.66
N LEU A 39 21.20 12.33 9.01
CA LEU A 39 21.55 13.73 8.79
C LEU A 39 21.37 14.59 10.05
N PHE A 40 20.37 14.30 10.88
CA PHE A 40 20.14 15.07 12.12
C PHE A 40 20.99 14.60 13.31
N TYR A 41 21.45 13.35 13.32
CA TYR A 41 22.21 12.80 14.44
C TYR A 41 23.60 12.34 13.98
N GLN A 42 24.58 13.22 14.04
CA GLN A 42 25.98 12.93 13.68
C GLN A 42 26.63 11.84 14.57
N ASN A 43 26.13 11.64 15.80
CA ASN A 43 26.58 10.60 16.72
C ASN A 43 25.46 9.60 16.98
N TYR A 44 25.28 8.69 16.04
CA TYR A 44 24.29 7.60 16.13
C TYR A 44 24.64 6.53 17.19
N SER A 45 25.76 6.64 17.90
CA SER A 45 26.13 5.71 18.98
C SER A 45 25.63 6.16 20.36
N ASP A 46 25.35 7.45 20.54
CA ASP A 46 24.91 8.07 21.81
C ASP A 46 23.41 8.45 21.77
N ILE A 47 22.61 7.55 21.20
CA ILE A 47 21.24 7.84 20.78
C ILE A 47 20.36 8.15 21.99
N GLY A 48 19.97 9.41 22.15
CA GLY A 48 18.90 9.85 23.06
C GLY A 48 17.54 9.24 22.71
N LEU A 49 16.52 9.50 23.54
CA LEU A 49 15.19 8.89 23.38
C LEU A 49 14.54 9.16 22.00
N ALA A 50 14.69 10.36 21.46
CA ALA A 50 14.02 10.80 20.23
C ALA A 50 14.39 9.97 18.97
N PRO A 51 15.68 9.75 18.63
CA PRO A 51 16.04 8.92 17.48
C PRO A 51 15.66 7.43 17.64
N ARG A 52 15.62 6.91 18.87
CA ARG A 52 15.08 5.55 19.13
C ARG A 52 13.58 5.48 18.83
N MET A 53 12.82 6.50 19.21
CA MET A 53 11.40 6.60 18.86
C MET A 53 11.20 6.71 17.35
N GLY A 54 12.04 7.47 16.65
CA GLY A 54 12.03 7.55 15.18
C GLY A 54 12.24 6.20 14.51
N ASN A 55 13.23 5.42 14.96
CA ASN A 55 13.46 4.05 14.47
C ASN A 55 12.27 3.13 14.71
N THR A 56 11.72 3.14 15.93
CA THR A 56 10.56 2.32 16.27
C THR A 56 9.36 2.67 15.39
N MET A 57 9.11 3.96 15.15
CA MET A 57 8.04 4.40 14.25
C MET A 57 8.26 3.95 12.81
N ALA A 58 9.49 4.07 12.29
CA ALA A 58 9.83 3.59 10.95
C ALA A 58 9.59 2.08 10.81
N ILE A 59 10.02 1.29 11.80
CA ILE A 59 9.79 -0.17 11.83
C ILE A 59 8.30 -0.49 11.85
N LEU A 60 7.50 0.21 12.67
CA LEU A 60 6.05 0.01 12.73
C LEU A 60 5.38 0.32 11.38
N VAL A 61 5.78 1.40 10.71
CA VAL A 61 5.29 1.75 9.36
C VAL A 61 5.64 0.66 8.35
N ILE A 62 6.86 0.12 8.40
CA ILE A 62 7.27 -0.99 7.53
C ILE A 62 6.42 -2.24 7.80
N ILE A 63 6.20 -2.62 9.06
CA ILE A 63 5.39 -3.80 9.43
C ILE A 63 3.95 -3.65 8.93
N VAL A 64 3.32 -2.50 9.21
CA VAL A 64 1.95 -2.20 8.75
C VAL A 64 1.90 -2.18 7.22
N GLY A 65 2.94 -1.63 6.59
CA GLY A 65 3.09 -1.62 5.14
C GLY A 65 3.14 -3.02 4.53
N PHE A 66 4.00 -3.89 5.06
CA PHE A 66 4.08 -5.29 4.63
C PHE A 66 2.75 -6.02 4.83
N LEU A 67 2.06 -5.78 5.95
CA LEU A 67 0.75 -6.37 6.21
C LEU A 67 -0.29 -5.91 5.16
N ALA A 68 -0.36 -4.62 4.86
CA ALA A 68 -1.26 -4.11 3.83
C ALA A 68 -0.92 -4.66 2.44
N GLY A 69 0.37 -4.77 2.10
CA GLY A 69 0.83 -5.43 0.88
C GLY A 69 0.40 -6.90 0.80
N TYR A 70 0.54 -7.65 1.90
CA TYR A 70 0.08 -9.04 1.98
C TYR A 70 -1.43 -9.17 1.75
N LEU A 71 -2.23 -8.30 2.39
CA LEU A 71 -3.69 -8.28 2.21
C LEU A 71 -4.09 -7.96 0.76
N LEU A 72 -3.36 -7.07 0.08
CA LEU A 72 -3.60 -6.71 -1.32
C LEU A 72 -3.34 -7.86 -2.30
N VAL A 73 -2.32 -8.69 -2.04
CA VAL A 73 -1.93 -9.80 -2.92
C VAL A 73 -2.74 -11.07 -2.64
N ASN A 74 -3.10 -11.31 -1.38
CA ASN A 74 -3.79 -12.53 -0.98
C ASN A 74 -5.24 -12.55 -1.49
N ARG A 75 -5.54 -13.57 -2.31
CA ARG A 75 -6.85 -13.74 -2.97
C ARG A 75 -7.99 -13.98 -1.99
N SER A 76 -7.70 -14.45 -0.78
CA SER A 76 -8.72 -14.70 0.26
C SER A 76 -9.41 -13.43 0.74
N PHE A 77 -8.79 -12.25 0.56
CA PHE A 77 -9.36 -10.97 0.94
C PHE A 77 -9.99 -10.20 -0.23
N LYS A 78 -10.14 -10.83 -1.41
CA LYS A 78 -10.79 -10.16 -2.55
C LYS A 78 -12.27 -9.93 -2.27
N SER A 79 -12.71 -8.68 -2.44
CA SER A 79 -14.13 -8.35 -2.43
C SER A 79 -14.86 -9.04 -3.58
N SER A 80 -16.05 -9.57 -3.29
CA SER A 80 -16.94 -10.12 -4.31
C SER A 80 -17.32 -9.03 -5.31
N PRO A 81 -17.37 -9.34 -6.62
CA PRO A 81 -17.80 -8.37 -7.61
C PRO A 81 -19.25 -7.93 -7.32
N PRO A 82 -19.61 -6.67 -7.59
CA PRO A 82 -20.97 -6.21 -7.44
C PRO A 82 -21.90 -7.08 -8.31
N LYS A 83 -23.02 -7.53 -7.73
CA LYS A 83 -24.03 -8.28 -8.48
C LYS A 83 -24.56 -7.40 -9.62
N PRO A 84 -24.78 -7.96 -10.83
CA PRO A 84 -25.42 -7.21 -11.90
C PRO A 84 -26.82 -6.77 -11.43
N PRO A 85 -27.32 -5.62 -11.91
CA PRO A 85 -28.68 -5.18 -11.57
C PRO A 85 -29.66 -6.26 -12.01
N THR A 86 -30.38 -6.85 -11.06
CA THR A 86 -31.50 -7.74 -11.34
C THR A 86 -32.64 -6.90 -11.91
N TYR A 87 -32.95 -7.10 -13.19
CA TYR A 87 -34.16 -6.55 -13.78
C TYR A 87 -35.35 -7.12 -13.00
N ASN A 88 -36.10 -6.24 -12.33
CA ASN A 88 -37.35 -6.61 -11.67
C ASN A 88 -38.50 -6.28 -12.63
N PRO A 89 -39.12 -7.28 -13.30
CA PRO A 89 -40.20 -7.03 -14.25
C PRO A 89 -41.48 -6.49 -13.61
N GLY A 90 -41.56 -6.40 -12.27
CA GLY A 90 -42.76 -6.00 -11.52
C GLY A 90 -42.82 -4.56 -11.03
N VAL A 91 -41.87 -3.69 -11.42
CA VAL A 91 -41.90 -2.26 -11.06
C VAL A 91 -42.01 -1.44 -12.34
N PHE A 92 -43.25 -1.19 -12.74
CA PHE A 92 -43.63 -0.14 -13.68
C PHE A 92 -44.29 1.00 -12.90
#